data_AF-A0A7C5Y5J6-F1
#
_entry.id   AF-A0A7C5Y5J6-F1
#
_cell.length_a   1.000
_cell.length_b   1.000
_cell.length_c   1.000
_cell.angle_alpha   90.00
_cell.angle_beta   90.00
_cell.angle_gamma   90.00
#
_symmetry.space_group_name_H-M   'P 1'
#
loop_
_entity.id
_entity.type
_entity.pdbx_description
1 polymer ?
#
loop_
_entity_poly.entity_id
_entity_poly.type
_entity_poly.pdbx_seq_one_letter_code
_entity_poly.pdbx_strand_id
1 'polypeptide(L)' 'MENVTSLFTQLKKLIGSYVKVKVSDKDIPLEYEGSLLGVDLNQDGEINSLYLENDSKRYIINGRYVALIAIIHEISEKSR' A
#
# COMPACT_ATOMS: atom_id res chain seq x y z
N MET A 1 -19.78 5.41 -20.38
CA MET A 1 -18.39 4.99 -20.08
C MET A 1 -18.15 5.28 -18.61
N GLU A 2 -18.25 4.28 -17.75
CA GLU A 2 -17.95 4.46 -16.32
C GLU A 2 -16.44 4.58 -16.13
N ASN A 3 -16.01 5.66 -15.47
CA ASN A 3 -14.62 5.99 -15.22
C ASN A 3 -14.12 5.22 -13.98
N VAL A 4 -14.19 3.88 -14.01
CA VAL A 4 -13.71 3.03 -12.92
C VAL A 4 -12.22 2.81 -13.14
N THR A 5 -11.39 3.74 -12.66
CA THR A 5 -9.98 3.44 -12.48
C THR A 5 -9.89 2.35 -11.42
N SER A 6 -9.72 1.09 -11.85
CA SER A 6 -9.68 -0.08 -10.97
C SER A 6 -8.75 0.18 -9.79
N LEU A 7 -9.17 -0.24 -8.59
CA LEU A 7 -8.37 -0.17 -7.36
C LEU A 7 -6.94 -0.68 -7.61
N PHE A 8 -6.80 -1.73 -8.42
CA PHE A 8 -5.51 -2.26 -8.87
C PHE A 8 -4.63 -1.21 -9.56
N THR A 9 -5.18 -0.42 -10.48
CA THR A 9 -4.45 0.62 -11.20
C THR A 9 -4.02 1.74 -10.26
N GLN A 10 -4.86 2.11 -9.29
CA GLN A 10 -4.51 3.10 -8.28
C GLN A 10 -3.37 2.60 -7.40
N LEU A 11 -3.50 1.39 -6.84
CA LEU A 11 -2.50 0.77 -5.97
C LEU A 11 -1.15 0.55 -6.68
N LYS A 12 -1.17 0.15 -7.96
CA LYS A 12 0.06 0.02 -8.76
C LYS A 12 0.82 1.33 -8.92
N LYS A 13 0.12 2.45 -9.08
CA LYS A 13 0.76 3.78 -9.16
C LYS A 13 1.42 4.19 -7.84
N LEU A 14 0.96 3.64 -6.72
CA LEU A 14 1.55 3.91 -5.41
C LEU A 14 2.87 3.16 -5.20
N ILE A 15 3.17 2.12 -5.99
CA ILE A 15 4.38 1.32 -5.80
C ILE A 15 5.62 2.20 -5.98
N GLY A 16 6.46 2.17 -4.95
CA GLY A 16 7.67 2.95 -4.73
C GLY A 16 7.44 4.23 -3.94
N SER A 17 6.20 4.75 -3.88
CA SER A 17 5.88 5.93 -3.07
C SER A 17 6.03 5.63 -1.59
N TYR A 18 6.36 6.67 -0.82
CA TYR A 18 6.40 6.57 0.63
C TYR A 18 4.98 6.77 1.17
N VAL A 19 4.44 5.74 1.82
CA VAL A 19 3.04 5.66 2.25
C VAL A 19 2.94 5.43 3.75
N LYS A 20 1.80 5.83 4.30
CA LYS A 20 1.31 5.44 5.61
C LYS A 20 0.16 4.47 5.47
N VAL A 21 0.28 3.31 6.09
CA VAL A 21 -0.75 2.27 6.12
C VAL A 21 -1.32 2.20 7.53
N LYS A 22 -2.62 2.45 7.66
CA LYS A 22 -3.35 2.27 8.92
C LYS A 22 -4.04 0.92 8.92
N VAL A 23 -3.88 0.19 10.01
CA VAL A 23 -4.54 -1.10 10.23
C VAL A 23 -5.62 -1.00 11.30
N SER A 24 -6.63 -1.87 11.22
CA SER A 24 -7.78 -1.91 12.13
C SER A 24 -7.64 -2.92 13.27
N ASP A 25 -6.63 -3.78 13.21
CA ASP A 25 -6.38 -4.83 14.18
C ASP A 25 -5.66 -4.27 15.42
N LYS A 26 -6.11 -4.68 16.62
CA LYS A 26 -5.66 -4.14 17.91
C LYS A 26 -4.43 -4.87 18.46
N ASP A 27 -4.08 -6.02 17.89
CA ASP A 27 -2.97 -6.87 18.33
C ASP A 27 -1.66 -6.56 17.56
N ILE A 28 -1.73 -5.77 16.50
CA ILE A 28 -0.57 -5.30 15.71
C ILE A 28 -0.43 -3.77 15.76
N PRO A 29 0.76 -3.21 15.46
CA PRO A 29 0.94 -1.77 15.33
C PRO A 29 -0.13 -1.13 14.44
N LEU A 30 -0.81 -0.10 14.95
CA LEU A 30 -1.95 0.57 14.29
C LEU A 30 -1.57 1.26 12.98
N GLU A 31 -0.31 1.63 12.83
CA GLU A 31 0.18 2.38 11.67
C GLU A 31 1.58 1.89 11.28
N TYR A 32 1.81 1.79 9.97
CA TYR A 32 3.10 1.51 9.37
C TYR A 32 3.42 2.62 8.38
N GLU A 33 4.67 3.05 8.35
CA GLU A 33 5.17 4.03 7.38
C GLU A 33 6.36 3.42 6.65
N GLY A 34 6.41 3.59 5.34
CA GLY A 34 7.49 3.06 4.51
C GLY A 34 7.24 3.22 3.02
N SER A 35 8.27 2.93 2.24
CA SER A 35 8.20 2.82 0.78
C SER A 35 7.38 1.59 0.40
N LEU A 36 6.34 1.78 -0.41
CA LEU A 36 5.50 0.68 -0.89
C LEU A 36 6.26 -0.14 -1.93
N LEU A 37 6.72 -1.33 -1.60
CA LEU A 37 7.45 -2.17 -2.55
C LEU A 37 6.52 -2.93 -3.51
N GLY A 38 5.30 -3.23 -3.06
CA GLY A 38 4.34 -3.98 -3.85
C GLY A 38 3.03 -4.22 -3.14
N VAL A 39 2.04 -4.66 -3.92
CA VAL A 39 0.71 -5.06 -3.45
C VAL A 39 0.33 -6.37 -4.12
N ASP A 40 -0.07 -7.34 -3.31
CA ASP A 40 -0.66 -8.60 -3.77
C ASP A 40 -2.17 -8.51 -3.64
N LEU A 41 -2.89 -8.83 -4.72
CA LEU A 41 -4.35 -8.83 -4.75
C LEU A 41 -4.88 -10.26 -4.91
N ASN A 42 -6.03 -10.54 -4.31
CA ASN A 42 -6.76 -11.79 -4.56
C ASN A 42 -7.48 -11.75 -5.92
N GLN A 43 -8.16 -12.86 -6.26
CA GLN A 43 -8.90 -12.99 -7.54
C GLN A 43 -10.09 -12.02 -7.62
N ASP A 44 -10.60 -11.57 -6.47
CA ASP A 44 -11.69 -10.59 -6.35
C ASP A 44 -11.20 -9.14 -6.46
N GLY A 45 -9.88 -8.92 -6.56
CA GLY A 45 -9.27 -7.58 -6.66
C GLY A 45 -9.12 -6.87 -5.32
N GLU A 46 -9.33 -7.56 -4.21
CA GLU A 46 -9.07 -7.07 -2.86
C GLU A 46 -7.60 -7.24 -2.49
N ILE A 47 -7.13 -6.42 -1.55
CA ILE A 47 -5.75 -6.49 -1.07
C ILE A 47 -5.59 -7.76 -0.24
N ASN A 48 -4.70 -8.65 -0.68
CA ASN A 48 -4.26 -9.81 0.08
C ASN A 48 -3.08 -9.46 0.98
N SER A 49 -2.08 -8.74 0.46
CA SER A 49 -0.90 -8.31 1.24
C SER A 49 -0.26 -7.03 0.69
N LEU A 50 0.28 -6.20 1.59
CA LEU A 50 1.11 -5.04 1.27
C LEU A 50 2.54 -5.27 1.73
N TYR A 51 3.49 -4.83 0.92
CA TYR A 51 4.91 -4.92 1.21
C TYR A 51 5.48 -3.52 1.41
N LEU A 52 5.97 -3.20 2.60
CA LEU A 52 6.60 -1.91 2.92
C LEU A 52 8.06 -2.10 3.31
N GLU A 53 8.88 -1.08 3.05
CA GLU A 53 10.25 -0.99 3.55
C GLU A 53 10.50 0.38 4.21
N ASN A 54 11.07 0.37 5.41
CA ASN A 54 11.44 1.57 6.14
C ASN A 54 12.72 1.32 6.95
N ASP A 55 13.75 2.16 6.79
CA ASP A 55 15.04 2.06 7.49
C ASP A 55 15.64 0.63 7.48
N SER A 56 15.64 -0.02 6.31
CA SER A 56 16.10 -1.41 6.12
C SER A 56 15.24 -2.50 6.79
N LYS A 57 14.11 -2.16 7.40
CA LYS A 57 13.11 -3.12 7.87
C LYS A 57 12.05 -3.32 6.81
N ARG A 58 11.67 -4.57 6.57
CA ARG A 58 10.59 -4.96 5.65
C ARG A 58 9.38 -5.42 6.44
N TYR A 59 8.21 -4.94 6.05
CA TYR A 59 6.93 -5.29 6.64
C TYR A 59 6.05 -5.96 5.58
N ILE A 60 5.39 -7.04 5.98
CA ILE A 60 4.33 -7.67 5.20
C ILE A 60 3.05 -7.48 6.01
N ILE A 61 2.13 -6.67 5.48
CA ILE A 61 0.87 -6.34 6.15
C ILE A 61 -0.23 -7.12 5.44
N ASN A 62 -0.98 -7.93 6.19
CA ASN A 62 -2.13 -8.65 5.65
C ASN A 62 -3.23 -7.63 5.27
N GLY A 63 -3.67 -7.69 4.02
CA GLY A 63 -4.63 -6.76 3.44
C GLY A 63 -5.99 -6.73 4.15
N ARG A 64 -6.38 -7.83 4.81
CA ARG A 64 -7.60 -7.90 5.63
C ARG A 64 -7.62 -6.86 6.75
N TYR A 65 -6.46 -6.50 7.28
CA TYR A 65 -6.34 -5.53 8.38
C TYR A 65 -6.15 -4.11 7.88
N VAL A 66 -5.93 -3.90 6.59
CA VAL A 66 -5.67 -2.57 6.01
C VAL A 66 -6.96 -1.77 6.01
N ALA A 67 -6.98 -0.69 6.77
CA ALA A 67 -8.12 0.22 6.82
C ALA A 67 -7.94 1.42 5.87
N LEU A 68 -6.71 1.93 5.75
CA LEU A 68 -6.41 3.09 4.92
C LEU A 68 -4.95 3.04 4.44
N ILE A 69 -4.71 3.49 3.20
CA ILE A 69 -3.38 3.78 2.66
C ILE A 69 -3.37 5.25 2.27
N ALA A 70 -2.47 6.03 2.87
CA ALA A 70 -2.28 7.44 2.57
C ALA A 70 -0.88 7.67 2.00
N ILE A 71 -0.77 8.46 0.94
CA ILE A 71 0.52 8.82 0.37
C ILE A 71 1.10 9.97 1.20
N ILE A 72 2.35 9.82 1.65
CA ILE A 72 3.10 10.90 2.30
C ILE A 72 3.98 11.60 1.25
N HIS A 73 4.68 10.81 0.43
CA HIS A 73 5.54 11.32 -0.64
C HIS A 73 5.35 10.48 -1.90
N GLU A 74 4.84 11.09 -2.96
CA GLU A 74 4.77 10.45 -4.27
C GLU A 74 6.18 10.33 -4.87
N ILE A 75 6.48 9.21 -5.53
CA ILE A 75 7.60 9.22 -6.48
C ILE A 75 7.17 10.10 -7.65
N SER A 76 7.82 11.25 -7.81
CA SER A 76 7.75 11.95 -9.09
C SER A 76 8.45 11.08 -10.15
N GLU A 77 7.70 10.59 -11.15
CA GLU A 77 8.24 9.91 -12.34
C GLU A 77 9.24 10.77 -13.14
N LYS A 78 9.57 11.99 -12.69
CA LYS A 78 10.59 12.88 -13.29
C LYS A 78 12.02 12.68 -12.77
N SER A 79 12.31 11.64 -11.97
CA SER A 79 13.66 11.42 -11.43
C SER A 79 14.15 9.98 -11.57
N ARG A 80 13.91 9.36 -12.73
CA ARG A 80 14.62 8.17 -13.21
C ARG A 80 15.02 8.34 -14.67
#